data_AF-A0A7V8FBX2-F1
#
_entry.id   AF-A0A7V8FBX2-F1
#
_cell.length_a   1.000
_cell.length_b   1.000
_cell.length_c   1.000
_cell.angle_alpha   90.00
_cell.angle_beta   90.00
_cell.angle_gamma   90.00
#
_symmetry.space_group_name_H-M   'P 1'
#
loop_
_entity.id
_entity.type
_entity.pdbx_description
1 polymer ?
#
loop_
_entity_poly.entity_id
_entity_poly.type
_entity_poly.pdbx_seq_one_letter_code
_entity_poly.pdbx_strand_id
1 'polypeptide(L)'
;MMTGGRNIAIAIGAAIALVLMGFFVGELRATHHAQARIEASVKAEADATSDRDAARATLTELRRRLDRQADELDAAQRAATEALAHRDAATARAQAAERAAQTLLRNRAHASPECAELARLPVCPVVSDSLWGRPTGDPATGGDR
;
A
#
# COMPACT_ATOMS: atom_id res chain seq x y z
N MET A 1 -105.32 3.15 -12.49
CA MET A 1 -104.12 3.94 -12.13
C MET A 1 -103.32 3.20 -11.04
N MET A 2 -102.45 2.25 -11.40
CA MET A 2 -101.56 1.56 -10.46
C MET A 2 -100.29 1.09 -11.18
N THR A 3 -99.52 2.01 -11.77
CA THR A 3 -98.24 1.70 -12.44
C THR A 3 -97.08 2.58 -11.96
N GLY A 4 -97.33 3.62 -11.15
CA GLY A 4 -96.29 4.54 -10.68
C GLY A 4 -95.34 3.98 -9.61
N GLY A 5 -95.85 3.16 -8.67
CA GLY A 5 -95.05 2.70 -7.52
C GLY A 5 -93.95 1.68 -7.86
N ARG A 6 -94.18 0.79 -8.84
CA ARG A 6 -93.19 -0.22 -9.25
C ARG A 6 -91.99 0.40 -9.97
N ASN A 7 -92.21 1.44 -10.76
CA ASN A 7 -91.14 2.11 -11.49
C ASN A 7 -90.22 2.90 -10.54
N ILE A 8 -90.78 3.47 -9.47
CA ILE A 8 -90.00 4.18 -8.44
C ILE A 8 -89.14 3.19 -7.64
N ALA A 9 -89.69 2.04 -7.24
CA ALA A 9 -88.93 1.02 -6.50
C ALA A 9 -87.76 0.45 -7.32
N ILE A 10 -87.95 0.22 -8.62
CA ILE A 10 -86.87 -0.26 -9.51
C ILE A 10 -85.79 0.81 -9.70
N ALA A 11 -86.18 2.08 -9.84
CA ALA A 11 -85.23 3.19 -9.99
C ALA A 11 -84.37 3.38 -8.73
N ILE A 12 -84.98 3.28 -7.54
CA ILE A 12 -84.24 3.36 -6.27
C ILE A 12 -83.30 2.16 -6.11
N GLY A 13 -83.77 0.94 -6.42
CA GLY A 13 -82.92 -0.26 -6.38
C GLY A 13 -81.72 -0.18 -7.32
N ALA A 14 -81.90 0.34 -8.54
CA ALA A 14 -80.83 0.53 -9.50
C ALA A 14 -79.81 1.60 -9.04
N ALA A 15 -80.29 2.70 -8.45
CA ALA A 15 -79.41 3.75 -7.93
C ALA A 15 -78.53 3.24 -6.78
N ILE A 16 -79.11 2.48 -5.84
CA ILE A 16 -78.35 1.87 -4.72
C ILE A 16 -77.33 0.87 -5.26
N ALA A 17 -77.70 0.02 -6.22
CA ALA A 17 -76.80 -0.96 -6.83
C ALA A 17 -75.60 -0.29 -7.54
N LEU A 18 -75.84 0.82 -8.26
CA LEU A 18 -74.76 1.57 -8.94
C LEU A 18 -73.82 2.26 -7.95
N VAL A 19 -74.34 2.81 -6.85
CA VAL A 19 -73.51 3.41 -5.79
C VAL A 19 -72.63 2.35 -5.12
N LEU A 20 -73.20 1.17 -4.80
CA LEU A 20 -72.45 0.07 -4.22
C LEU A 20 -71.39 -0.46 -5.20
N MET A 21 -71.72 -0.66 -6.47
CA MET A 21 -70.73 -1.08 -7.48
C MET A 21 -69.60 -0.06 -7.63
N GLY A 22 -69.92 1.23 -7.65
CA GLY A 22 -68.91 2.30 -7.72
C GLY A 22 -67.94 2.29 -6.53
N PHE A 23 -68.46 2.03 -5.33
CA PHE A 23 -67.66 1.90 -4.12
C PHE A 23 -66.70 0.70 -4.19
N PHE A 24 -67.21 -0.49 -4.55
CA PHE A 24 -66.38 -1.70 -4.68
C PHE A 24 -65.30 -1.57 -5.76
N VAL A 25 -65.64 -0.98 -6.93
CA VAL A 25 -64.67 -0.76 -8.01
C VAL A 25 -63.60 0.28 -7.60
N GLY A 26 -64.00 1.31 -6.84
CA GLY A 26 -63.08 2.30 -6.29
C GLY A 26 -62.09 1.69 -5.29
N GLU A 27 -62.59 0.85 -4.38
CA GLU A 27 -61.77 0.18 -3.36
C GLU A 27 -60.80 -0.83 -3.98
N LEU A 28 -61.24 -1.63 -4.96
CA LEU A 28 -60.37 -2.55 -5.72
C LEU A 28 -59.26 -1.83 -6.49
N ARG A 29 -59.55 -0.67 -7.09
CA ARG A 29 -58.51 0.13 -7.77
C ARG A 29 -57.54 0.73 -6.76
N ALA A 30 -58.03 1.22 -5.62
CA ALA A 30 -57.19 1.78 -4.57
C ALA A 30 -56.25 0.72 -3.97
N THR A 31 -56.72 -0.51 -3.73
CA THR A 31 -55.88 -1.60 -3.23
C THR A 31 -54.82 -2.05 -4.25
N HIS A 32 -55.17 -2.15 -5.53
CA HIS A 32 -54.19 -2.44 -6.59
C HIS A 32 -53.12 -1.35 -6.72
N HIS A 33 -53.50 -0.07 -6.67
CA HIS A 33 -52.53 1.02 -6.69
C HIS A 33 -51.64 1.04 -5.45
N ALA A 34 -52.19 0.72 -4.27
CA ALA A 34 -51.40 0.59 -3.06
C ALA A 34 -50.41 -0.58 -3.14
N GLN A 35 -50.85 -1.75 -3.63
CA GLN A 35 -49.99 -2.91 -3.86
C GLN A 35 -48.86 -2.60 -4.84
N ALA A 36 -49.16 -1.98 -5.99
CA ALA A 36 -48.15 -1.60 -6.98
C ALA A 36 -47.09 -0.64 -6.42
N ARG A 37 -47.49 0.30 -5.54
CA ARG A 37 -46.54 1.20 -4.87
C ARG A 37 -45.66 0.46 -3.87
N ILE A 38 -46.22 -0.48 -3.11
CA ILE A 38 -45.48 -1.31 -2.17
C ILE A 38 -44.47 -2.17 -2.94
N GLU A 39 -44.88 -2.86 -4.00
CA GLU A 39 -44.00 -3.66 -4.84
C GLU A 39 -42.86 -2.83 -5.45
N ALA A 40 -43.17 -1.63 -5.94
CA ALA A 40 -42.16 -0.72 -6.46
C ALA A 40 -41.15 -0.29 -5.37
N SER A 41 -41.61 0.01 -4.16
CA SER A 41 -40.72 0.35 -3.03
C SER A 41 -39.84 -0.82 -2.60
N VAL A 42 -40.42 -2.02 -2.48
CA VAL A 42 -39.69 -3.25 -2.11
C VAL A 42 -38.62 -3.57 -3.16
N LYS A 43 -38.94 -3.42 -4.44
CA LYS A 43 -37.97 -3.61 -5.52
C LYS A 43 -36.84 -2.58 -5.45
N ALA A 44 -37.16 -1.31 -5.24
CA ALA A 44 -36.16 -0.26 -5.13
C ALA A 44 -35.23 -0.47 -3.92
N GLU A 45 -35.76 -0.94 -2.78
CA GLU A 45 -34.95 -1.28 -1.61
C GLU A 45 -34.05 -2.51 -1.85
N ALA A 46 -34.55 -3.53 -2.55
CA ALA A 46 -33.77 -4.70 -2.94
C ALA A 46 -32.62 -4.32 -3.89
N ASP A 47 -32.90 -3.51 -4.91
CA ASP A 47 -31.90 -3.00 -5.85
C ASP A 47 -30.82 -2.17 -5.12
N ALA A 48 -31.23 -1.26 -4.23
CA ALA A 48 -30.28 -0.46 -3.44
C ALA A 48 -29.42 -1.30 -2.48
N THR A 49 -29.96 -2.40 -1.96
CA THR A 49 -29.22 -3.35 -1.13
C THR A 49 -28.21 -4.13 -1.96
N SER A 50 -28.63 -4.63 -3.12
CA SER A 50 -27.75 -5.30 -4.09
C SER A 50 -26.58 -4.40 -4.51
N ASP A 51 -26.84 -3.13 -4.82
CA ASP A 51 -25.79 -2.18 -5.19
C ASP A 51 -24.80 -1.92 -4.05
N ARG A 52 -25.28 -1.83 -2.81
CA ARG A 52 -24.40 -1.72 -1.63
C ARG A 52 -23.53 -2.95 -1.45
N ASP A 53 -24.08 -4.14 -1.63
CA ASP A 53 -23.34 -5.38 -1.46
C ASP A 53 -22.31 -5.56 -2.58
N ALA A 54 -22.64 -5.18 -3.82
CA ALA A 54 -21.70 -5.11 -4.92
C ALA A 54 -20.56 -4.13 -4.62
N ALA A 55 -20.86 -2.92 -4.12
CA ALA A 55 -19.85 -1.94 -3.73
C ALA A 55 -18.96 -2.43 -2.56
N ARG A 56 -19.51 -3.15 -1.58
CA ARG A 56 -18.73 -3.76 -0.50
C ARG A 56 -17.80 -4.86 -1.02
N ALA A 57 -18.26 -5.66 -1.96
CA ALA A 57 -17.45 -6.69 -2.60
C ALA A 57 -16.27 -6.09 -3.36
N THR A 58 -16.50 -5.02 -4.15
CA THR A 58 -15.41 -4.34 -4.87
C THR A 58 -14.39 -3.69 -3.94
N LEU A 59 -14.84 -3.03 -2.85
CA LEU A 59 -13.94 -2.46 -1.85
C LEU A 59 -13.11 -3.53 -1.13
N THR A 60 -13.71 -4.68 -0.84
CA THR A 60 -13.01 -5.81 -0.20
C THR A 60 -11.92 -6.36 -1.12
N GLU A 61 -12.21 -6.49 -2.41
CA GLU A 61 -11.22 -6.95 -3.39
C GLU A 61 -10.09 -5.92 -3.59
N LEU A 62 -10.42 -4.62 -3.67
CA LEU A 62 -9.43 -3.55 -3.72
C LEU A 62 -8.52 -3.58 -2.49
N ARG A 63 -9.09 -3.76 -1.30
CA ARG A 63 -8.31 -3.86 -0.06
C ARG A 63 -7.35 -5.04 -0.09
N ARG A 64 -7.80 -6.22 -0.50
CA ARG A 64 -6.93 -7.39 -0.66
C ARG A 64 -5.79 -7.16 -1.65
N ARG A 65 -6.04 -6.44 -2.75
CA ARG A 65 -4.99 -6.09 -3.72
C ARG A 65 -3.96 -5.13 -3.12
N LEU A 66 -4.43 -4.11 -2.39
CA LEU A 66 -3.53 -3.17 -1.70
C LEU A 66 -2.70 -3.86 -0.63
N ASP A 67 -3.30 -4.77 0.16
CA ASP A 67 -2.58 -5.55 1.17
C ASP A 67 -1.46 -6.39 0.52
N ARG A 68 -1.74 -7.08 -0.59
CA ARG A 68 -0.71 -7.83 -1.35
C ARG A 68 0.40 -6.93 -1.88
N GLN A 69 0.06 -5.77 -2.42
CA GLN A 69 1.04 -4.82 -2.92
C GLN A 69 1.93 -4.27 -1.80
N ALA A 70 1.37 -4.05 -0.61
CA ALA A 70 2.13 -3.65 0.57
C ALA A 70 3.11 -4.75 0.98
N ASP A 71 2.68 -6.01 1.04
CA ASP A 71 3.54 -7.15 1.35
C ASP A 71 4.69 -7.32 0.33
N GLU A 72 4.40 -7.15 -0.95
CA GLU A 72 5.39 -7.19 -2.05
C GLU A 72 6.43 -6.06 -1.92
N LEU A 73 5.98 -4.84 -1.59
CA LEU A 73 6.86 -3.69 -1.36
C LEU A 73 7.74 -3.90 -0.12
N ASP A 74 7.19 -4.41 0.98
CA ASP A 74 7.94 -4.71 2.20
C ASP A 74 9.00 -5.81 1.97
N ALA A 75 8.67 -6.81 1.15
CA ALA A 75 9.64 -7.83 0.73
C ALA A 75 10.75 -7.22 -0.13
N ALA A 76 10.40 -6.39 -1.13
CA ALA A 76 11.36 -5.72 -1.99
C ALA A 76 12.29 -4.77 -1.21
N GLN A 77 11.75 -4.02 -0.24
CA GLN A 77 12.52 -3.12 0.59
C GLN A 77 13.52 -3.87 1.49
N ARG A 78 13.13 -5.01 2.07
CA ARG A 78 14.04 -5.86 2.83
C ARG A 78 15.18 -6.39 1.97
N ALA A 79 14.88 -6.90 0.78
CA ALA A 79 15.89 -7.36 -0.17
C ALA A 79 16.83 -6.24 -0.62
N ALA A 80 16.31 -5.04 -0.89
CA ALA A 80 17.13 -3.87 -1.22
C ALA A 80 18.05 -3.46 -0.07
N THR A 81 17.56 -3.50 1.17
CA THR A 81 18.36 -3.19 2.36
C THR A 81 19.50 -4.19 2.54
N GLU A 82 19.24 -5.48 2.36
CA GLU A 82 20.26 -6.53 2.42
C GLU A 82 21.29 -6.38 1.29
N ALA A 83 20.85 -6.08 0.06
CA ALA A 83 21.75 -5.83 -1.06
C ALA A 83 22.68 -4.63 -0.82
N LEU A 84 22.16 -3.54 -0.23
CA LEU A 84 22.97 -2.38 0.15
C LEU A 84 23.99 -2.74 1.24
N ALA A 85 23.58 -3.50 2.26
CA ALA A 85 24.49 -3.97 3.30
C ALA A 85 25.63 -4.83 2.73
N HIS A 86 25.33 -5.72 1.78
CA HIS A 86 26.35 -6.51 1.09
C HIS A 86 27.29 -5.66 0.25
N ARG A 87 26.76 -4.65 -0.46
CA ARG A 87 27.56 -3.71 -1.24
C ARG A 87 28.52 -2.94 -0.33
N ASP A 88 28.02 -2.41 0.78
CA ASP A 88 28.83 -1.61 1.70
C ASP A 88 29.88 -2.47 2.43
N ALA A 89 29.57 -3.73 2.73
CA ALA A 89 30.56 -4.68 3.23
C ALA A 89 31.66 -5.01 2.18
N ALA A 90 31.27 -5.15 0.91
CA ALA A 90 32.22 -5.39 -0.19
C ALA A 90 33.15 -4.18 -0.41
N THR A 91 32.61 -2.96 -0.39
CA THR A 91 33.43 -1.73 -0.52
C THR A 91 34.37 -1.57 0.67
N ALA A 92 33.92 -1.86 1.90
CA ALA A 92 34.79 -1.84 3.07
C ALA A 92 35.96 -2.83 2.96
N ARG A 93 35.70 -4.06 2.46
CA ARG A 93 36.76 -5.06 2.21
C ARG A 93 37.73 -4.60 1.12
N ALA A 94 37.24 -4.02 0.04
CA ALA A 94 38.07 -3.49 -1.03
C ALA A 94 39.00 -2.37 -0.52
N GLN A 95 38.46 -1.41 0.24
CA GLN A 95 39.27 -0.34 0.86
C GLN A 95 40.30 -0.90 1.84
N ALA A 96 39.94 -1.91 2.63
CA ALA A 96 40.89 -2.58 3.53
C ALA A 96 42.03 -3.27 2.74
N ALA A 97 41.71 -3.94 1.64
CA ALA A 97 42.69 -4.59 0.77
C ALA A 97 43.61 -3.56 0.10
N GLU A 98 43.08 -2.44 -0.38
CA GLU A 98 43.88 -1.34 -0.95
C GLU A 98 44.84 -0.75 0.09
N ARG A 99 44.37 -0.49 1.32
CA ARG A 99 45.23 -0.02 2.41
C ARG A 99 46.33 -1.04 2.72
N ALA A 100 45.98 -2.32 2.81
CA ALA A 100 46.95 -3.38 3.07
C ALA A 100 47.99 -3.47 1.95
N ALA A 101 47.57 -3.36 0.68
CA ALA A 101 48.48 -3.34 -0.47
C ALA A 101 49.41 -2.13 -0.45
N GLN A 102 48.89 -0.93 -0.13
CA GLN A 102 49.71 0.28 0.02
C GLN A 102 50.73 0.11 1.15
N THR A 103 50.34 -0.43 2.31
CA THR A 103 51.25 -0.71 3.41
C THR A 103 52.34 -1.72 3.01
N LEU A 104 51.98 -2.80 2.31
CA LEU A 104 52.94 -3.78 1.82
C LEU A 104 53.93 -3.17 0.82
N LEU A 105 53.46 -2.33 -0.09
CA LEU A 105 54.32 -1.62 -1.04
C LEU A 105 55.26 -0.65 -0.32
N ARG A 106 54.77 0.12 0.67
CA ARG A 106 55.61 0.99 1.50
C ARG A 106 56.67 0.20 2.25
N ASN A 107 56.29 -0.91 2.90
CA ASN A 107 57.23 -1.75 3.64
C ASN A 107 58.30 -2.35 2.71
N ARG A 108 57.93 -2.78 1.50
CA ARG A 108 58.90 -3.25 0.50
C ARG A 108 59.83 -2.14 0.00
N ALA A 109 59.31 -0.93 -0.20
CA ALA A 109 60.12 0.22 -0.58
C ALA A 109 61.16 0.56 0.51
N HIS A 110 60.73 0.61 1.77
CA HIS A 110 61.61 0.82 2.94
C HIS A 110 62.65 -0.30 3.11
N ALA A 111 62.29 -1.54 2.80
CA ALA A 111 63.20 -2.69 2.87
C ALA A 111 64.21 -2.74 1.71
N SER A 112 64.11 -1.86 0.70
CA SER A 112 65.05 -1.84 -0.41
C SER A 112 66.41 -1.29 0.02
N PRO A 113 67.53 -1.84 -0.50
CA PRO A 113 68.88 -1.41 -0.12
C PRO A 113 69.17 0.05 -0.50
N GLU A 114 68.51 0.58 -1.54
CA GLU A 114 68.63 1.98 -1.96
C GLU A 114 68.03 2.93 -0.92
N CYS A 115 66.90 2.56 -0.30
CA CYS A 115 66.29 3.34 0.78
C CYS A 115 67.05 3.23 2.11
N ALA A 116 67.81 2.16 2.33
CA ALA A 116 68.61 1.98 3.55
C ALA A 116 69.75 3.01 3.68
N GLU A 117 70.31 3.48 2.57
CA GLU A 117 71.29 4.58 2.57
C GLU A 117 70.63 5.94 2.78
N LEU A 118 69.45 6.17 2.18
CA LEU A 118 68.67 7.39 2.38
C LEU A 118 68.18 7.56 3.83
N ALA A 119 67.84 6.47 4.53
CA ALA A 119 67.46 6.50 5.94
C ALA A 119 68.59 6.91 6.90
N ARG A 120 69.86 6.86 6.44
CA ARG A 120 71.03 7.31 7.23
C ARG A 120 71.32 8.80 7.05
N LEU A 121 70.66 9.48 6.11
CA LEU A 121 70.80 10.93 5.94
C LEU A 121 70.10 11.64 7.12
N PRO A 122 70.71 12.70 7.69
CA PRO A 122 70.09 13.48 8.75
C PRO A 122 68.99 14.38 8.16
N VAL A 123 67.84 13.79 7.84
CA VAL A 123 66.64 14.51 7.43
C VAL A 123 65.79 14.76 8.68
N CYS A 124 65.16 15.93 8.75
CA CYS A 124 64.26 16.26 9.84
C CYS A 124 63.11 15.23 9.91
N PRO A 125 62.81 14.60 11.07
CA PRO A 125 61.89 13.47 11.16
C PRO A 125 60.47 13.76 10.64
N VAL A 126 60.02 15.01 10.79
CA VAL A 126 58.72 15.48 10.27
C VAL A 126 58.67 15.43 8.73
N VAL A 127 59.79 15.74 8.08
CA VAL A 127 59.91 15.75 6.61
C VAL A 127 60.08 14.32 6.09
N SER A 128 60.78 13.44 6.81
CA SER A 128 60.83 12.02 6.45
C SER A 128 59.47 11.35 6.59
N ASP A 129 58.71 11.67 7.64
CA ASP A 129 57.36 11.15 7.85
C ASP A 129 56.38 11.60 6.74
N SER A 130 56.53 12.82 6.21
CA SER A 130 55.67 13.31 5.12
C SER A 130 56.03 12.75 3.75
N LEU A 131 57.34 12.53 3.47
CA LEU A 131 57.82 12.03 2.18
C LEU A 131 57.67 10.51 2.03
N TRP A 132 57.93 9.77 3.10
CA TRP A 132 58.06 8.30 3.04
C TRP A 132 57.00 7.57 3.87
N GLY A 133 56.30 8.28 4.76
CA GLY A 133 55.39 7.70 5.74
C GLY A 133 56.12 6.94 6.84
N ARG A 134 55.56 6.93 8.07
CA ARG A 134 56.09 6.10 9.16
C ARG A 134 55.95 4.61 8.83
N PRO A 135 57.00 3.78 8.97
CA PRO A 135 56.88 2.34 8.89
C PRO A 135 56.03 1.83 10.06
N THR A 136 54.96 1.09 9.78
CA THR A 136 54.16 0.44 10.82
C THR A 136 54.92 -0.77 11.36
N GLY A 137 55.37 -0.71 12.62
CA GLY A 137 56.11 -1.79 13.29
C GLY A 137 57.36 -1.36 14.05
N ASP A 138 57.71 -0.08 14.07
CA ASP A 138 58.83 0.42 14.87
C ASP A 138 58.50 0.32 16.38
N PRO A 139 59.25 -0.48 17.18
CA PRO A 139 58.98 -0.64 18.61
C PRO A 139 59.13 0.66 19.42
N ALA A 140 59.68 1.73 18.82
CA ALA A 140 59.79 3.04 19.43
C ALA A 140 58.46 3.80 19.58
N THR A 141 57.35 3.33 18.98
CA THR A 141 56.02 3.95 19.14
C THR A 141 55.02 2.99 19.77
N GLY A 142 55.32 2.55 21.00
CA GLY A 142 54.29 2.14 21.94
C GLY A 142 53.77 3.37 22.70
N GLY A 143 52.48 3.68 22.57
CA GLY A 143 51.80 4.80 23.25
C GLY A 143 51.63 6.01 22.32
N ASP A 144 50.48 6.62 22.12
CA ASP A 144 49.21 6.56 22.84
C ASP A 144 48.03 6.63 21.86
N ARG A 145 46.90 6.11 22.34
CA ARG A 145 45.58 6.21 21.73
C ARG A 145 45.06 7.64 21.75
#